data_AF-A0A3D9MB69-F1
#
_entry.id   AF-A0A3D9MB69-F1
#
_cell.length_a   1.000
_cell.length_b   1.000
_cell.length_c   1.000
_cell.angle_alpha   90.00
_cell.angle_beta   90.00
_cell.angle_gamma   90.00
#
_symmetry.space_group_name_H-M   'P 1'
#
loop_
_entity.id
_entity.type
_entity.pdbx_description
1 polymer ?
#
loop_
_entity_poly.entity_id
_entity_poly.type
_entity_poly.pdbx_seq_one_letter_code
_entity_poly.pdbx_strand_id
1 'polypeptide(L)' 'MTMPHERTRSVLRTRELLQMLASGSDVPDMDELRDRALSLLRHFPDKMHFAWSAQVLPAVWGNPDEKW' A
#
# COMPACT_ATOMS: atom_id res chain seq x y z
N MET A 1 -17.61 -6.32 2.63
CA MET A 1 -17.74 -5.00 1.97
C MET A 1 -16.86 -4.02 2.72
N THR A 2 -16.04 -3.25 2.01
CA THR A 2 -15.26 -2.15 2.59
C THR A 2 -16.12 -0.90 2.63
N MET A 3 -16.20 -0.24 3.78
CA MET A 3 -16.92 1.01 4.00
C MET A 3 -16.05 2.21 3.60
N PRO A 4 -16.65 3.35 3.20
CA PRO A 4 -15.90 4.55 2.82
C PRO A 4 -14.89 5.01 3.88
N HIS A 5 -15.25 4.95 5.16
CA HIS A 5 -14.36 5.34 6.25
C HIS A 5 -13.16 4.40 6.42
N GLU A 6 -13.29 3.12 6.06
CA GLU A 6 -12.18 2.15 6.08
C GLU A 6 -11.18 2.45 4.96
N ARG A 7 -11.65 2.82 3.76
CA ARG A 7 -10.79 3.30 2.67
C ARG A 7 -9.98 4.52 3.10
N THR A 8 -10.65 5.52 3.68
CA THR A 8 -9.98 6.73 4.19
C THR A 8 -8.93 6.39 5.24
N ARG A 9 -9.27 5.49 6.19
CA ARG A 9 -8.33 5.05 7.22
C ARG A 9 -7.10 4.37 6.61
N SER A 10 -7.25 3.51 5.60
CA SER A 10 -6.12 2.87 4.91
C SER A 10 -5.18 3.91 4.28
N VAL A 11 -5.71 4.92 3.60
CA VAL A 11 -4.89 5.97 2.98
C VAL A 11 -4.13 6.79 4.03
N LEU A 12 -4.81 7.24 5.09
CA LEU A 12 -4.19 8.05 6.15
C LEU A 12 -3.08 7.28 6.87
N ARG A 13 -3.33 6.02 7.24
CA ARG A 13 -2.33 5.20 7.93
C ARG A 13 -1.17 4.77 7.02
N THR A 14 -1.41 4.60 5.72
CA THR A 14 -0.32 4.38 4.75
C THR A 14 0.58 5.59 4.66
N ARG A 15 0.01 6.81 4.66
CA ARG A 15 0.79 8.04 4.71
C ARG A 15 1.66 8.10 5.97
N GLU A 16 1.10 7.81 7.13
CA GLU A 16 1.84 7.77 8.40
C GLU A 16 3.02 6.78 8.33
N LEU A 17 2.78 5.56 7.82
CA LEU A 17 3.83 4.55 7.64
C LEU A 17 4.95 5.05 6.72
N LEU A 18 4.61 5.62 5.56
CA LEU A 18 5.60 6.13 4.61
C LEU A 18 6.40 7.31 5.17
N GLN A 19 5.77 8.19 5.96
CA GLN A 19 6.45 9.29 6.63
C GLN A 19 7.45 8.82 7.67
N MET A 20 7.09 7.79 8.46
CA MET A 20 7.98 7.15 9.42
C MET A 20 9.18 6.48 8.71
N LEU A 21 8.94 5.75 7.61
CA LEU A 21 10.02 5.16 6.82
C LEU A 21 10.95 6.24 6.23
N ALA A 22 10.38 7.34 5.74
CA ALA A 22 11.14 8.45 5.18
C ALA A 22 11.97 9.22 6.22
N SER A 23 11.54 9.25 7.48
CA SER A 23 12.30 9.91 8.56
C SER A 23 13.47 9.07 9.07
N GLY A 24 13.58 7.80 8.65
CA GLY A 24 14.63 6.87 9.10
C GLY A 24 14.61 6.59 10.60
N SER A 25 13.52 6.94 11.27
CA SER A 25 13.35 6.77 12.71
C SER A 25 12.60 5.47 12.97
N ASP A 26 13.17 4.59 13.79
CA ASP A 26 12.50 3.40 14.33
C ASP A 26 11.85 2.54 13.23
N VAL A 27 12.64 2.19 12.20
CA VAL A 27 12.17 1.33 11.11
C VAL A 27 11.90 -0.05 11.71
N PRO A 28 10.64 -0.54 11.68
CA PRO A 28 10.31 -1.86 12.20
C PRO A 28 11.10 -2.93 11.44
N ASP A 29 11.23 -4.11 12.04
CA ASP A 29 11.83 -5.22 11.31
C ASP A 29 11.04 -5.53 10.02
N MET A 30 11.67 -6.27 9.11
CA MET A 30 11.09 -6.50 7.78
C MET A 30 9.79 -7.29 7.81
N ASP A 31 9.57 -8.12 8.83
CA ASP A 31 8.36 -8.93 8.96
C ASP A 31 7.20 -8.08 9.50
N GLU A 32 7.44 -7.27 10.54
CA GLU A 32 6.46 -6.30 11.05
C GLU A 32 6.08 -5.28 9.97
N LEU A 33 7.06 -4.78 9.22
CA LEU A 33 6.81 -3.86 8.11
C LEU A 33 5.89 -4.49 7.07
N ARG A 34 6.14 -5.76 6.71
CA ARG A 34 5.34 -6.50 5.74
C ARG A 34 3.92 -6.70 6.23
N ASP A 35 3.75 -7.18 7.46
CA ASP A 35 2.42 -7.41 8.05
C ASP A 35 1.63 -6.12 8.14
N ARG A 36 2.27 -5.02 8.54
CA ARG A 36 1.66 -3.71 8.59
C ARG A 36 1.26 -3.22 7.20
N ALA A 37 2.14 -3.33 6.21
CA ALA A 37 1.83 -2.97 4.83
C ALA A 37 0.64 -3.78 4.28
N LEU A 38 0.62 -5.10 4.46
CA LEU A 38 -0.49 -5.96 4.04
C LEU A 38 -1.81 -5.57 4.73
N SER A 39 -1.77 -5.21 6.01
CA SER A 39 -2.96 -4.76 6.74
C SER A 39 -3.55 -3.46 6.16
N LEU A 40 -2.68 -2.54 5.71
CA LEU A 40 -3.08 -1.24 5.17
C LEU A 40 -3.67 -1.35 3.77
N LEU A 41 -3.14 -2.29 2.96
CA LEU A 41 -3.63 -2.58 1.62
C LEU A 41 -4.99 -3.29 1.59
N ARG A 42 -5.48 -3.80 2.73
CA ARG A 42 -6.73 -4.58 2.82
C ARG A 42 -7.96 -3.83 2.31
N HIS A 43 -8.06 -2.52 2.59
CA HIS A 43 -9.26 -1.74 2.27
C HIS A 43 -9.07 -0.83 1.06
N PHE A 44 -7.83 -0.47 0.72
CA PHE A 44 -7.46 0.35 -0.43
C PHE A 44 -5.95 0.22 -0.70
N PRO A 45 -5.47 0.24 -1.96
CA PRO A 45 -6.24 0.24 -3.21
C PRO A 45 -6.88 -1.12 -3.50
N ASP A 46 -7.97 -1.15 -4.27
CA ASP A 46 -8.50 -2.43 -4.79
C ASP A 46 -7.82 -2.82 -6.12
N LYS A 47 -8.11 -4.02 -6.62
CA LYS A 47 -7.48 -4.58 -7.83
C LYS A 47 -7.58 -3.67 -9.06
N MET A 48 -8.69 -2.93 -9.23
CA MET A 48 -8.83 -2.01 -10.37
C MET A 48 -7.86 -0.85 -10.28
N HIS A 49 -7.62 -0.32 -9.08
CA HIS A 49 -6.67 0.77 -8.88
C HIS A 49 -5.25 0.32 -9.26
N PHE A 50 -4.85 -0.89 -8.89
CA PHE A 50 -3.55 -1.46 -9.29
C PHE A 50 -3.46 -1.67 -10.81
N ALA A 51 -4.51 -2.21 -11.43
CA ALA A 51 -4.54 -2.44 -12.87
C ALA A 51 -4.44 -1.12 -13.66
N TRP A 52 -5.11 -0.06 -13.18
CA TRP A 52 -5.03 1.26 -13.80
C TRP A 52 -3.69 1.95 -13.52
N SER A 53 -3.16 1.89 -12.30
CA SER A 53 -1.88 2.52 -11.97
C SER A 53 -0.72 1.88 -12.73
N ALA A 54 -0.73 0.56 -12.93
CA ALA A 54 0.26 -0.14 -13.73
C ALA A 54 0.22 0.26 -15.22
N GLN A 55 -0.97 0.51 -15.78
CA GLN A 55 -1.11 0.99 -17.16
C GLN A 55 -0.59 2.43 -17.34
N VAL A 56 -0.88 3.31 -16.38
CA VAL A 56 -0.51 4.74 -16.48
C VAL A 56 0.96 4.97 -16.11
N LEU A 57 1.50 4.21 -15.16
CA LEU A 57 2.86 4.35 -14.64
C LEU A 57 3.62 3.00 -14.67
N PRO A 58 3.83 2.41 -15.85
CA PRO A 58 4.46 1.08 -15.99
C PRO A 58 5.92 1.05 -15.53
N ALA A 59 6.61 2.21 -15.48
CA ALA A 59 7.97 2.31 -14.96
C ALA A 59 8.04 2.33 -13.41
N VAL A 60 6.90 2.51 -12.74
CA VAL A 60 6.80 2.59 -11.26
C VAL A 60 6.15 1.33 -10.69
N TRP A 61 5.08 0.85 -11.32
CA TRP A 61 4.30 -0.31 -10.88
C TRP A 61 4.38 -1.43 -11.91
N GLY A 62 4.78 -2.62 -11.49
CA GLY A 62 4.56 -3.85 -12.26
C GLY A 62 3.13 -4.34 -12.11
N ASN A 63 2.66 -5.18 -13.03
CA ASN A 63 1.38 -5.86 -12.84
C ASN A 63 1.51 -6.85 -11.67
N PRO A 64 0.72 -6.72 -10.58
CA PRO A 64 0.87 -7.57 -9.39
C PRO A 64 0.56 -9.05 -9.65
N ASP A 65 -0.14 -9.38 -10.73
CA ASP A 65 -0.44 -10.75 -11.14
C ASP A 65 0.52 -11.28 -12.23
N GLU A 66 1.48 -10.47 -12.68
CA GLU A 66 2.52 -10.89 -13.62
C GLU A 66 3.53 -11.76 -12.88
N LYS A 67 3.65 -13.01 -13.31
CA LYS A 67 4.64 -13.94 -12.75
C LYS A 67 6.02 -13.48 -13.20
N TRP A 68 6.93 -13.34 -12.22
CA TRP A 68 8.35 -13.09 -12.42
C TRP A 68 9.03 -14.25 -13.17
#